data_AF-A0A930WH67-F1
#
_entry.id   AF-A0A930WH67-F1
#
_cell.length_a   1.000
_cell.length_b   1.000
_cell.length_c   1.000
_cell.angle_alpha   90.00
_cell.angle_beta   90.00
_cell.angle_gamma   90.00
#
_symmetry.space_group_name_H-M   'P 1'
#
loop_
_entity.id
_entity.type
_entity.pdbx_description
1 polymer ?
#
loop_
_entity_poly.entity_id
_entity_poly.type
_entity_poly.pdbx_seq_one_letter_code
_entity_poly.pdbx_strand_id
1 'polypeptide(L)'
;DLHGAYDSFFHILNNCSGVIKEKVDYCFETRMTVEERAEFCTLIYYPREKMEQLTAEGKTSPLWYQQNLANLLELTKLMSWKFPASKMRNYIPKRYESVIVELLSTRPEHDEAQLSYYRQLIETIVEIGGGADYIEAFSTLVKRLSVERIHIVGDFYDRGDRPDGILDLLMEHPSVDIQWGNHDVLWMGAALGSEVCIAAVIRNSLRYRNTDVLERGYGISLRPLTTFASRIYPDANPIKAAERAVTMMMFKLEGALIRRNPDFQMEDRLLLDKINFDLSCVTLGSGRRVELDSAYFPTIDDHADCWALTEDEENIIADLRSYFLE
;
A
#
# COMPACT_ATOMS: atom_id res chain seq x y z
N ASP A 1 -9.01 1.18 6.05
CA ASP A 1 -9.19 1.96 4.84
C ASP A 1 -7.93 2.77 4.56
N LEU A 2 -7.25 2.45 3.46
CA LEU A 2 -5.93 2.97 3.14
C LEU A 2 -5.92 3.83 1.88
N HIS A 3 -6.78 3.50 0.91
CA HIS A 3 -6.92 4.18 -0.37
C HIS A 3 -5.58 4.51 -1.06
N GLY A 4 -4.58 3.64 -0.96
CA GLY A 4 -3.25 3.85 -1.56
C GLY A 4 -2.39 4.95 -0.90
N ALA A 5 -2.76 5.44 0.29
CA ALA A 5 -2.03 6.48 1.01
C ALA A 5 -0.76 5.95 1.69
N TYR A 6 0.25 5.60 0.88
CA TYR A 6 1.49 4.96 1.33
C TYR A 6 2.23 5.74 2.43
N ASP A 7 2.51 7.04 2.22
CA ASP A 7 3.31 7.82 3.17
C ASP A 7 2.66 7.90 4.56
N SER A 8 1.34 8.13 4.60
CA SER A 8 0.56 8.15 5.83
C SER A 8 0.59 6.79 6.52
N PHE A 9 0.40 5.71 5.77
CA PHE A 9 0.44 4.35 6.30
C PHE A 9 1.83 4.00 6.85
N PHE A 10 2.88 4.27 6.08
CA PHE A 10 4.28 4.07 6.47
C PHE A 10 4.61 4.84 7.74
N HIS A 11 4.17 6.10 7.85
CA HIS A 11 4.38 6.90 9.06
C HIS A 11 3.68 6.31 10.29
N ILE A 12 2.42 5.88 10.16
CA ILE A 12 1.65 5.25 11.24
C ILE A 12 2.29 3.93 11.68
N LEU A 13 2.76 3.14 10.72
CA LEU A 13 3.43 1.87 11.01
C LEU A 13 4.75 2.11 11.77
N ASN A 14 5.54 3.10 11.34
CA ASN A 14 6.82 3.42 11.96
C ASN A 14 6.68 4.04 13.35
N ASN A 15 5.66 4.88 13.58
CA ASN A 15 5.42 5.49 14.89
C ASN A 15 4.59 4.60 15.83
N CYS A 16 4.03 3.49 15.31
CA CYS A 16 3.20 2.53 16.03
C CYS A 16 2.03 3.22 16.78
N SER A 17 1.37 4.18 16.14
CA SER A 17 0.31 5.01 16.72
C SER A 17 0.72 5.74 18.00
N GLY A 18 2.01 6.09 18.12
CA GLY A 18 2.57 6.79 19.29
C GLY A 18 2.96 5.90 20.47
N VAL A 19 2.76 4.58 20.38
CA VAL A 19 3.14 3.62 21.45
C VAL A 19 4.64 3.68 21.74
N ILE A 20 5.48 3.81 20.71
CA ILE A 20 6.94 3.91 20.88
C ILE A 20 7.29 5.16 21.69
N LYS A 21 6.69 6.31 21.37
CA LYS A 21 6.91 7.56 22.10
C LYS A 21 6.56 7.40 23.59
N GLU A 22 5.41 6.80 23.88
CA GLU A 22 4.98 6.55 25.26
C GLU A 22 6.02 5.68 26.03
N LYS A 23 6.60 4.67 25.39
CA LYS A 23 7.61 3.80 26.01
C LYS A 23 8.97 4.47 26.15
N VAL A 24 9.36 5.31 25.19
CA VAL A 24 10.56 6.14 25.27
C VAL A 24 10.45 7.15 26.41
N ASP A 25 9.31 7.85 26.54
CA ASP A 25 9.05 8.74 27.66
C ASP A 25 9.14 7.98 28.99
N TYR A 26 8.48 6.82 29.11
CA TYR A 26 8.54 5.99 30.32
C TYR A 26 9.97 5.55 30.71
N CYS A 27 10.82 5.17 29.75
CA CYS A 27 12.19 4.71 30.02
C CYS A 27 13.18 5.85 30.34
N PHE A 28 12.98 7.02 29.73
CA PHE A 28 14.05 8.02 29.63
C PHE A 28 13.68 9.42 30.11
N GLU A 29 12.45 9.67 30.58
CA GLU A 29 12.01 11.00 31.04
C GLU A 29 12.95 11.64 32.09
N THR A 30 13.56 10.84 32.96
CA THR A 30 14.46 11.32 34.03
C THR A 30 15.90 11.55 33.58
N ARG A 31 16.30 11.05 32.40
CA ARG A 31 17.69 11.07 31.90
C ARG A 31 17.88 11.82 30.59
N MET A 32 16.81 12.03 29.82
CA MET A 32 16.83 12.71 28.51
C MET A 32 15.87 13.89 28.49
N THR A 33 16.26 14.98 27.82
CA THR A 33 15.35 16.11 27.56
C THR A 33 14.23 15.72 26.59
N VAL A 34 13.22 16.58 26.44
CA VAL A 34 12.11 16.35 25.49
C VAL A 34 12.65 16.26 24.06
N GLU A 35 13.63 17.09 23.72
CA GLU A 35 14.28 17.13 22.40
C GLU A 35 15.09 15.86 22.15
N GLU A 36 15.86 15.39 23.13
CA GLU A 36 16.63 14.14 23.02
C GLU A 36 15.73 12.92 22.82
N ARG A 37 14.60 12.86 23.53
CA ARG A 37 13.62 11.79 23.35
C ARG A 37 12.93 11.86 21.99
N ALA A 38 12.64 13.06 21.48
CA ALA A 38 12.08 13.23 20.15
C ALA A 38 13.07 12.79 19.05
N GLU A 39 14.35 13.12 19.22
CA GLU A 39 15.44 12.66 18.34
C GLU A 39 15.59 11.13 18.38
N PHE A 40 15.55 10.53 19.57
CA PHE A 40 15.62 9.08 19.74
C PHE A 40 14.40 8.37 19.14
N CYS A 41 13.19 8.92 19.29
CA CYS A 41 12.00 8.41 18.61
C CYS A 41 12.17 8.47 17.08
N THR A 42 12.70 9.58 16.56
CA THR A 42 12.93 9.74 15.12
C THR A 42 13.94 8.71 14.60
N LEU A 43 14.99 8.41 15.36
CA LEU A 43 15.94 7.33 15.04
C LEU A 43 15.25 5.96 15.01
N ILE A 44 14.30 5.69 15.91
CA ILE A 44 13.53 4.45 15.87
C ILE A 44 12.62 4.42 14.63
N TYR A 45 11.95 5.53 14.33
CA TYR A 45 10.97 5.61 13.23
C TYR A 45 11.65 5.47 11.87
N TYR A 46 12.78 6.16 11.66
CA TYR A 46 13.49 6.26 10.37
C TYR A 46 14.99 6.05 10.58
N PRO A 47 15.44 4.84 10.96
CA PRO A 47 16.82 4.62 11.37
C PRO A 47 17.82 4.93 10.26
N ARG A 48 17.53 4.54 9.01
CA ARG A 48 18.41 4.78 7.86
C ARG A 48 18.54 6.26 7.56
N GLU A 49 17.41 6.92 7.32
CA GLU A 49 17.34 8.32 6.94
C GLU A 49 17.94 9.21 8.03
N LYS A 50 17.66 8.89 9.30
CA LYS A 50 18.21 9.65 10.42
C LYS A 50 19.72 9.46 10.56
N MET A 51 20.23 8.24 10.40
CA MET A 51 21.67 7.97 10.46
C MET A 51 22.42 8.61 9.29
N GLU A 52 21.87 8.55 8.07
CA GLU A 52 22.43 9.23 6.89
C GLU A 52 22.52 10.75 7.11
N GLN A 53 21.43 11.36 7.61
CA GLN A 53 21.40 12.77 7.97
C GLN A 53 22.50 13.10 9.01
N LEU A 54 22.55 12.37 10.12
CA LEU A 54 23.52 12.62 11.18
C LEU A 54 24.97 12.40 10.72
N THR A 55 25.19 11.44 9.82
CA THR A 55 26.52 11.17 9.23
C THR A 55 26.95 12.33 8.35
N ALA A 56 26.05 12.85 7.50
CA ALA A 56 26.31 14.02 6.67
C ALA A 56 26.61 15.28 7.51
N GLU A 57 25.99 15.40 8.68
CA GLU A 57 26.24 16.48 9.65
C GLU A 57 27.49 16.24 10.53
N GLY A 58 28.18 15.10 10.39
CA GLY A 58 29.36 14.76 11.19
C GLY A 58 29.06 14.46 12.67
N LYS A 59 27.81 14.13 12.99
CA LYS A 59 27.33 13.88 14.37
C LYS A 59 27.39 12.41 14.79
N THR A 60 27.68 11.49 13.86
CA THR A 60 27.88 10.07 14.18
C THR A 60 29.31 9.81 14.64
N SER A 61 29.46 9.09 15.76
CA SER A 61 30.75 8.64 16.30
C SER A 61 30.60 7.23 16.90
N PRO A 62 31.69 6.48 17.15
CA PRO A 62 31.61 5.19 17.83
C PRO A 62 30.85 5.27 19.17
N LEU A 63 31.10 6.32 19.97
CA LEU A 63 30.40 6.56 21.23
C LEU A 63 28.90 6.78 21.02
N TRP A 64 28.51 7.52 19.97
CA TRP A 64 27.10 7.73 19.63
C TRP A 64 26.39 6.42 19.30
N TYR A 65 27.03 5.52 18.53
CA TYR A 65 26.49 4.19 18.25
C TYR A 65 26.33 3.36 19.52
N GLN A 66 27.37 3.33 20.38
CA GLN A 66 27.33 2.60 21.65
C GLN A 66 26.18 3.08 22.55
N GLN A 67 26.01 4.40 22.68
CA GLN A 67 24.94 5.01 23.48
C GLN A 67 23.56 4.66 22.93
N ASN A 68 23.34 4.81 21.62
CA ASN A 68 22.04 4.51 21.01
C ASN A 68 21.71 3.01 21.06
N LEU A 69 22.69 2.13 20.88
CA LEU A 69 22.51 0.69 21.04
C LEU A 69 22.13 0.34 22.50
N ALA A 70 22.78 0.95 23.48
CA ALA A 70 22.42 0.75 24.89
C ALA A 70 20.99 1.22 25.19
N ASN A 71 20.59 2.40 24.69
CA ASN A 71 19.23 2.93 24.86
C ASN A 71 18.18 2.04 24.17
N LEU A 72 18.45 1.61 22.92
CA LEU A 72 17.59 0.71 22.18
C LEU A 72 17.42 -0.63 22.89
N LEU A 73 18.49 -1.17 23.44
CA LEU A 73 18.47 -2.42 24.19
C LEU A 73 17.67 -2.30 25.49
N GLU A 74 17.83 -1.19 26.23
CA GLU A 74 17.05 -0.90 27.43
C GLU A 74 15.54 -0.81 27.12
N LEU A 75 15.18 -0.05 26.08
CA LEU A 75 13.79 0.05 25.61
C LEU A 75 13.25 -1.31 25.18
N THR A 76 14.02 -2.07 24.41
CA THR A 76 13.64 -3.40 23.93
C THR A 76 13.42 -4.37 25.09
N LYS A 77 14.28 -4.34 26.12
CA LYS A 77 14.11 -5.17 27.33
C LYS A 77 12.77 -4.88 28.01
N LEU A 78 12.46 -3.60 28.26
CA LEU A 78 11.17 -3.21 28.85
C LEU A 78 9.99 -3.75 28.02
N MET A 79 10.02 -3.55 26.71
CA MET A 79 8.93 -3.96 25.82
C MET A 79 8.79 -5.48 25.72
N SER A 80 9.90 -6.21 25.81
CA SER A 80 9.95 -7.66 25.69
C SER A 80 9.26 -8.41 26.83
N TRP A 81 9.13 -7.80 28.03
CA TRP A 81 8.57 -8.46 29.21
C TRP A 81 7.12 -8.94 29.07
N LYS A 82 6.38 -8.37 28.11
CA LYS A 82 5.01 -8.76 27.80
C LYS A 82 4.90 -10.04 26.97
N PHE A 83 6.03 -10.56 26.48
CA PHE A 83 6.05 -11.64 25.50
C PHE A 83 6.86 -12.86 25.97
N PRO A 84 6.43 -14.08 25.66
CA PRO A 84 7.25 -15.28 25.85
C PRO A 84 8.54 -15.23 25.02
N ALA A 85 9.63 -15.80 25.54
CA ALA A 85 10.92 -15.82 24.87
C ALA A 85 10.90 -16.48 23.46
N SER A 86 10.06 -17.50 23.27
CA SER A 86 9.86 -18.16 21.98
C SER A 86 9.23 -17.23 20.94
N LYS A 87 8.29 -16.37 21.36
CA LYS A 87 7.62 -15.39 20.50
C LYS A 87 8.56 -14.23 20.16
N MET A 88 9.38 -13.81 21.13
CA MET A 88 10.37 -12.75 20.94
C MET A 88 11.37 -13.06 19.82
N ARG A 89 11.87 -14.30 19.75
CA ARG A 89 12.79 -14.74 18.67
C ARG A 89 12.20 -14.66 17.26
N ASN A 90 10.88 -14.71 17.13
CA ASN A 90 10.22 -14.57 15.82
C ASN A 90 10.20 -13.11 15.33
N TYR A 91 10.35 -12.14 16.23
CA TYR A 91 10.36 -10.73 15.87
C TYR A 91 11.74 -10.18 15.54
N ILE A 92 12.81 -10.85 15.99
CA ILE A 92 14.18 -10.45 15.69
C ILE A 92 14.53 -10.77 14.22
N PRO A 93 15.14 -9.84 13.47
CA PRO A 93 15.68 -10.16 12.15
C PRO A 93 16.72 -11.30 12.24
N LYS A 94 16.55 -12.34 11.42
CA LYS A 94 17.28 -13.62 11.54
C LYS A 94 18.80 -13.49 11.54
N ARG A 95 19.34 -12.53 10.78
CA ARG A 95 20.78 -12.26 10.69
C ARG A 95 21.40 -11.82 12.04
N TYR A 96 20.63 -11.17 12.90
CA TYR A 96 21.12 -10.58 14.16
C TYR A 96 20.58 -11.32 15.41
N GLU A 97 19.87 -12.44 15.22
CA GLU A 97 19.15 -13.14 16.29
C GLU A 97 20.05 -13.56 17.45
N SER A 98 21.19 -14.20 17.17
CA SER A 98 22.08 -14.71 18.22
C SER A 98 22.55 -13.62 19.17
N VAL A 99 23.09 -12.53 18.63
CA VAL A 99 23.66 -11.41 19.40
C VAL A 99 22.57 -10.62 20.11
N ILE A 100 21.42 -10.36 19.47
CA ILE A 100 20.31 -9.65 20.12
C ILE A 100 19.73 -10.49 21.27
N VAL A 101 19.53 -11.80 21.09
CA VAL A 101 19.06 -12.69 22.17
C VAL A 101 20.03 -12.70 23.34
N GLU A 102 21.33 -12.74 23.07
CA GLU A 102 22.38 -12.72 24.08
C GLU A 102 22.40 -11.40 24.87
N LEU A 103 22.36 -10.27 24.17
CA LEU A 103 22.27 -8.93 24.76
C LEU A 103 21.01 -8.76 25.64
N LEU A 104 19.87 -9.29 25.19
CA LEU A 104 18.61 -9.27 25.95
C LEU A 104 18.66 -10.18 27.19
N SER A 105 19.38 -11.30 27.12
CA SER A 105 19.49 -12.27 28.22
C SER A 105 20.46 -11.83 29.32
N THR A 106 21.40 -10.93 29.00
CA THR A 106 22.41 -10.44 29.94
C THR A 106 21.79 -9.50 30.99
N ARG A 107 22.15 -9.68 32.27
CA ARG A 107 21.63 -8.93 33.44
C ARG A 107 22.76 -8.12 34.12
N PRO A 108 23.13 -6.97 33.55
CA PRO A 108 24.25 -6.16 34.05
C PRO A 108 24.03 -5.65 35.49
N GLU A 109 22.79 -5.51 35.94
CA GLU A 109 22.46 -5.07 37.31
C GLU A 109 22.81 -6.09 38.41
N HIS A 110 23.04 -7.35 38.06
CA HIS A 110 23.19 -8.44 39.04
C HIS A 110 24.65 -8.90 39.24
N ASP A 111 25.56 -8.58 38.31
CA ASP A 111 26.93 -9.12 38.29
C ASP A 111 27.90 -8.24 37.48
N GLU A 112 29.08 -7.94 38.05
CA GLU A 112 30.10 -7.09 37.41
C GLU A 112 30.72 -7.72 36.15
N ALA A 113 30.85 -9.05 36.11
CA ALA A 113 31.35 -9.73 34.92
C ALA A 113 30.32 -9.66 33.78
N GLN A 114 29.02 -9.76 34.08
CA GLN A 114 27.96 -9.53 33.10
C GLN A 114 27.91 -8.08 32.60
N LEU A 115 28.13 -7.09 33.48
CA LEU A 115 28.24 -5.69 33.07
C LEU A 115 29.43 -5.45 32.14
N SER A 116 30.59 -6.04 32.48
CA SER A 116 31.80 -5.96 31.65
C SER A 116 31.59 -6.62 30.29
N TYR A 117 31.01 -7.83 30.29
CA TYR A 117 30.67 -8.56 29.06
C TYR A 117 29.70 -7.80 28.16
N TYR A 118 28.65 -7.24 28.76
CA TYR A 118 27.67 -6.40 28.07
C TYR A 118 28.32 -5.21 27.35
N ARG A 119 29.21 -4.49 28.02
CA ARG A 119 29.92 -3.34 27.42
C ARG A 119 30.83 -3.79 26.28
N GLN A 120 31.59 -4.86 26.50
CA GLN A 120 32.49 -5.42 25.48
C GLN A 120 31.73 -5.85 24.22
N LEU A 121 30.55 -6.46 24.36
CA LEU A 121 29.72 -6.85 23.23
C LEU A 121 29.29 -5.65 22.38
N ILE A 122 28.77 -4.59 23.03
CA ILE A 122 28.35 -3.36 22.33
C ILE A 122 29.55 -2.70 21.67
N GLU A 123 30.68 -2.62 22.35
CA GLU A 123 31.92 -2.06 21.80
C GLU A 123 32.39 -2.83 20.56
N THR A 124 32.43 -4.17 20.66
CA THR A 124 32.84 -5.05 19.55
C THR A 124 31.93 -4.87 18.34
N ILE A 125 30.61 -4.76 18.52
CA ILE A 125 29.64 -4.51 17.43
C ILE A 125 30.00 -3.22 16.68
N VAL A 126 30.38 -2.17 17.40
CA VAL A 126 30.71 -0.88 16.80
C VAL A 126 32.09 -0.91 16.15
N GLU A 127 33.09 -1.54 16.77
CA GLU A 127 34.46 -1.67 16.25
C GLU A 127 34.52 -2.42 14.91
N ILE A 128 33.71 -3.46 14.75
CA ILE A 128 33.62 -4.22 13.49
C ILE A 128 32.75 -3.52 12.43
N GLY A 129 32.23 -2.32 12.72
CA GLY A 129 31.40 -1.53 11.79
C GLY A 129 29.92 -1.93 11.74
N GLY A 130 29.43 -2.74 12.68
CA GLY A 130 28.05 -3.22 12.73
C GLY A 130 27.04 -2.24 13.36
N GLY A 131 27.46 -1.07 13.84
CA GLY A 131 26.61 -0.16 14.60
C GLY A 131 25.28 0.21 13.92
N ALA A 132 25.33 0.61 12.64
CA ALA A 132 24.15 0.99 11.87
C ALA A 132 23.18 -0.19 11.66
N ASP A 133 23.72 -1.33 11.25
CA ASP A 133 22.97 -2.58 11.03
C ASP A 133 22.20 -3.02 12.30
N TYR A 134 22.83 -2.92 13.47
CA TYR A 134 22.18 -3.28 14.74
C TYR A 134 21.16 -2.24 15.18
N ILE A 135 21.39 -0.94 14.95
CA ILE A 135 20.38 0.09 15.20
C ILE A 135 19.12 -0.21 14.38
N GLU A 136 19.25 -0.49 13.07
CA GLU A 136 18.11 -0.88 12.23
C GLU A 136 17.40 -2.14 12.73
N ALA A 137 18.17 -3.15 13.15
CA ALA A 137 17.62 -4.39 13.67
C ALA A 137 16.83 -4.18 14.98
N PHE A 138 17.36 -3.38 15.91
CA PHE A 138 16.66 -3.02 17.13
C PHE A 138 15.44 -2.14 16.86
N SER A 139 15.53 -1.16 15.96
CA SER A 139 14.37 -0.34 15.58
C SER A 139 13.24 -1.20 14.98
N THR A 140 13.58 -2.18 14.14
CA THR A 140 12.62 -3.16 13.61
C THR A 140 11.99 -3.99 14.72
N LEU A 141 12.80 -4.48 15.67
CA LEU A 141 12.31 -5.24 16.82
C LEU A 141 11.39 -4.41 17.72
N VAL A 142 11.74 -3.16 18.04
CA VAL A 142 10.91 -2.23 18.83
C VAL A 142 9.56 -1.99 18.15
N LYS A 143 9.54 -1.77 16.83
CA LYS A 143 8.28 -1.62 16.06
C LYS A 143 7.41 -2.88 16.14
N ARG A 144 8.00 -4.06 15.92
CA ARG A 144 7.30 -5.35 16.01
C ARG A 144 6.78 -5.67 17.42
N LEU A 145 7.50 -5.26 18.46
CA LEU A 145 7.06 -5.41 19.86
C LEU A 145 5.95 -4.42 20.23
N SER A 146 5.85 -3.29 19.52
CA SER A 146 4.83 -2.27 19.74
C SER A 146 3.48 -2.68 19.15
N VAL A 147 3.47 -3.28 17.96
CA VAL A 147 2.26 -3.68 17.24
C VAL A 147 2.32 -5.18 16.96
N GLU A 148 1.61 -5.97 17.79
CA GLU A 148 1.57 -7.42 17.63
C GLU A 148 0.79 -7.85 16.38
N ARG A 149 -0.29 -7.16 16.05
CA ARG A 149 -1.17 -7.47 14.92
C ARG A 149 -1.71 -6.18 14.33
N ILE A 150 -1.69 -6.10 13.01
CA ILE A 150 -2.33 -5.02 12.25
C ILE A 150 -3.67 -5.54 11.74
N HIS A 151 -4.73 -4.77 11.97
CA HIS A 151 -6.06 -5.02 11.39
C HIS A 151 -6.33 -3.96 10.33
N ILE A 152 -6.49 -4.40 9.09
CA ILE A 152 -6.75 -3.51 7.96
C ILE A 152 -8.19 -3.67 7.52
N VAL A 153 -8.93 -2.57 7.57
CA VAL A 153 -10.32 -2.50 7.09
C VAL A 153 -10.32 -2.05 5.64
N GLY A 154 -9.78 -2.90 4.77
CA GLY A 154 -9.91 -2.86 3.31
C GLY A 154 -9.43 -1.60 2.58
N ASP A 155 -9.77 -1.62 1.28
CA ASP A 155 -9.58 -0.58 0.28
C ASP A 155 -8.11 -0.15 0.21
N PHE A 156 -7.24 -1.11 -0.09
CA PHE A 156 -5.84 -0.84 -0.43
C PHE A 156 -5.74 0.03 -1.66
N TYR A 157 -6.58 -0.25 -2.65
CA TYR A 157 -6.63 0.43 -3.93
C TYR A 157 -7.83 1.38 -3.96
N ASP A 158 -7.64 2.63 -4.41
CA ASP A 158 -8.72 3.50 -4.87
C ASP A 158 -8.11 4.73 -5.57
N ARG A 159 -7.48 5.62 -4.79
CA ARG A 159 -7.06 6.96 -5.23
C ARG A 159 -5.58 7.27 -5.06
N GLY A 160 -4.92 6.62 -4.12
CA GLY A 160 -3.53 6.89 -3.79
C GLY A 160 -2.55 6.26 -4.76
N ASP A 161 -1.31 6.72 -4.65
CA ASP A 161 -0.30 6.56 -5.69
C ASP A 161 0.47 5.24 -5.61
N ARG A 162 0.54 4.61 -4.43
CA ARG A 162 1.40 3.44 -4.18
C ARG A 162 0.76 2.34 -3.31
N PRO A 163 -0.39 1.76 -3.71
CA PRO A 163 -0.97 0.61 -3.01
C PRO A 163 -0.07 -0.64 -3.06
N ASP A 164 0.74 -0.77 -4.11
CA ASP A 164 1.80 -1.78 -4.26
C ASP A 164 2.78 -1.75 -3.09
N GLY A 165 3.32 -0.57 -2.77
CA GLY A 165 4.27 -0.43 -1.66
C GLY A 165 3.64 -0.72 -0.30
N ILE A 166 2.34 -0.46 -0.13
CA ILE A 166 1.62 -0.83 1.11
C ILE A 166 1.59 -2.34 1.26
N LEU A 167 1.29 -3.08 0.18
CA LEU A 167 1.27 -4.53 0.20
C LEU A 167 2.65 -5.12 0.47
N ASP A 168 3.72 -4.58 -0.15
CA ASP A 168 5.09 -5.00 0.11
C ASP A 168 5.46 -4.89 1.60
N LEU A 169 5.15 -3.74 2.23
CA LEU A 169 5.36 -3.53 3.66
C LEU A 169 4.60 -4.54 4.53
N LEU A 170 3.38 -4.90 4.13
CA LEU A 170 2.54 -5.82 4.88
C LEU A 170 2.98 -7.27 4.72
N MET A 171 3.51 -7.65 3.57
CA MET A 171 4.09 -8.97 3.33
C MET A 171 5.30 -9.25 4.24
N GLU A 172 6.03 -8.20 4.63
CA GLU A 172 7.14 -8.30 5.59
C GLU A 172 6.69 -8.24 7.07
N HIS A 173 5.45 -7.84 7.34
CA HIS A 173 4.94 -7.72 8.70
C HIS A 173 4.52 -9.10 9.24
N PRO A 174 4.91 -9.46 10.48
CA PRO A 174 4.73 -10.83 10.99
C PRO A 174 3.28 -11.26 11.24
N SER A 175 2.33 -10.33 11.33
CA SER A 175 0.95 -10.62 11.73
C SER A 175 0.03 -9.50 11.23
N VAL A 176 -0.78 -9.84 10.22
CA VAL A 176 -1.73 -8.93 9.58
C VAL A 176 -3.04 -9.69 9.41
N ASP A 177 -4.14 -8.98 9.66
CA ASP A 177 -5.51 -9.40 9.38
C ASP A 177 -6.15 -8.36 8.46
N ILE A 178 -6.89 -8.84 7.47
CA ILE A 178 -7.44 -8.00 6.40
C ILE A 178 -8.92 -8.32 6.24
N GLN A 179 -9.76 -7.31 6.39
CA GLN A 179 -11.12 -7.31 5.91
C GLN A 179 -11.14 -6.67 4.53
N TRP A 180 -11.42 -7.44 3.49
CA TRP A 180 -11.40 -6.95 2.11
C TRP A 180 -12.53 -5.95 1.83
N GLY A 181 -12.15 -4.82 1.24
CA GLY A 181 -13.08 -3.80 0.74
C GLY A 181 -13.56 -4.11 -0.68
N ASN A 182 -14.51 -3.31 -1.16
CA ASN A 182 -15.07 -3.48 -2.50
C ASN A 182 -14.04 -3.20 -3.59
N HIS A 183 -13.11 -2.27 -3.36
CA HIS A 183 -12.04 -2.01 -4.32
C HIS A 183 -11.03 -3.14 -4.37
N ASP A 184 -10.73 -3.77 -3.24
CA ASP A 184 -9.83 -4.92 -3.20
C ASP A 184 -10.40 -6.10 -3.99
N VAL A 185 -11.69 -6.40 -3.81
CA VAL A 185 -12.39 -7.46 -4.56
C VAL A 185 -12.41 -7.14 -6.05
N LEU A 186 -12.60 -5.88 -6.43
CA LEU A 186 -12.53 -5.43 -7.82
C LEU A 186 -11.15 -5.75 -8.42
N TRP A 187 -10.07 -5.39 -7.72
CA TRP A 187 -8.70 -5.65 -8.17
C TRP A 187 -8.38 -7.15 -8.21
N MET A 188 -8.85 -7.94 -7.24
CA MET A 188 -8.73 -9.41 -7.29
C MET A 188 -9.45 -9.99 -8.50
N GLY A 189 -10.66 -9.52 -8.80
CA GLY A 189 -11.39 -9.94 -9.99
C GLY A 189 -10.62 -9.62 -11.28
N ALA A 190 -9.99 -8.44 -11.33
CA ALA A 190 -9.16 -8.04 -12.46
C ALA A 190 -7.92 -8.96 -12.60
N ALA A 191 -7.21 -9.24 -11.51
CA ALA A 191 -6.06 -10.15 -11.48
C ALA A 191 -6.42 -11.60 -11.81
N LEU A 192 -7.68 -12.00 -11.63
CA LEU A 192 -8.21 -13.31 -12.07
C LEU A 192 -8.68 -13.30 -13.54
N GLY A 193 -8.50 -12.19 -14.27
CA GLY A 193 -8.81 -12.06 -15.69
C GLY A 193 -10.25 -11.70 -16.00
N SER A 194 -11.03 -11.20 -15.04
CA SER A 194 -12.38 -10.67 -15.32
C SER A 194 -12.28 -9.36 -16.11
N GLU A 195 -12.65 -9.41 -17.39
CA GLU A 195 -12.60 -8.27 -18.31
C GLU A 195 -13.43 -7.08 -17.82
N VAL A 196 -14.59 -7.33 -17.17
CA VAL A 196 -15.42 -6.30 -16.54
C VAL A 196 -14.66 -5.60 -15.40
N CYS A 197 -14.01 -6.39 -14.54
CA CYS A 197 -13.24 -5.85 -13.42
C CYS A 197 -12.01 -5.08 -13.91
N ILE A 198 -11.32 -5.59 -14.94
CA ILE A 198 -10.20 -4.90 -15.60
C ILE A 198 -10.65 -3.54 -16.12
N ALA A 199 -11.71 -3.50 -16.94
CA ALA A 199 -12.22 -2.25 -17.50
C ALA A 199 -12.60 -1.25 -16.39
N ALA A 200 -13.21 -1.73 -15.30
CA ALA A 200 -13.56 -0.91 -14.15
C ALA A 200 -12.34 -0.41 -13.35
N VAL A 201 -11.28 -1.22 -13.17
CA VAL A 201 -10.01 -0.80 -12.57
C VAL A 201 -9.38 0.31 -13.42
N ILE A 202 -9.21 0.08 -14.72
CA ILE A 202 -8.61 1.07 -15.64
C ILE A 202 -9.42 2.37 -15.64
N ARG A 203 -10.75 2.29 -15.70
CA ARG A 203 -11.64 3.45 -15.62
C ARG A 203 -11.43 4.24 -14.34
N ASN A 204 -11.43 3.56 -13.18
CA ASN A 204 -11.24 4.21 -11.89
C ASN A 204 -9.87 4.89 -11.82
N SER A 205 -8.82 4.22 -12.32
CA SER A 205 -7.48 4.78 -12.34
C SER A 205 -7.34 6.05 -13.18
N LEU A 206 -8.01 6.09 -14.34
CA LEU A 206 -8.07 7.27 -15.19
C LEU A 206 -8.87 8.40 -14.53
N ARG A 207 -10.00 8.07 -13.89
CA ARG A 207 -10.88 9.04 -13.25
C ARG A 207 -10.24 9.74 -12.06
N TYR A 208 -9.50 8.99 -11.23
CA TYR A 208 -8.79 9.52 -10.07
C TYR A 208 -7.36 10.00 -10.38
N ARG A 209 -6.92 9.86 -11.63
CA ARG A 209 -5.60 10.28 -12.12
C ARG A 209 -4.42 9.58 -11.43
N ASN A 210 -4.60 8.34 -11.00
CA ASN A 210 -3.58 7.48 -10.43
C ASN A 210 -3.12 6.42 -11.45
N THR A 211 -2.82 6.85 -12.69
CA THR A 211 -2.31 5.98 -13.76
C THR A 211 -0.92 5.41 -13.45
N ASP A 212 -0.15 6.08 -12.58
CA ASP A 212 1.16 5.61 -12.15
C ASP A 212 1.09 4.24 -11.45
N VAL A 213 -0.01 3.94 -10.74
CA VAL A 213 -0.23 2.61 -10.13
C VAL A 213 -0.20 1.52 -11.21
N LEU A 214 -0.86 1.77 -12.34
CA LEU A 214 -0.94 0.82 -13.44
C LEU A 214 0.40 0.74 -14.19
N GLU A 215 0.93 1.88 -14.64
CA GLU A 215 2.09 1.90 -15.55
C GLU A 215 3.42 1.64 -14.81
N ARG A 216 3.63 2.23 -13.64
CA ARG A 216 4.90 2.11 -12.88
C ARG A 216 4.84 1.02 -11.83
N GLY A 217 3.69 0.86 -11.17
CA GLY A 217 3.49 -0.16 -10.15
C GLY A 217 3.41 -1.56 -10.76
N TYR A 218 2.50 -1.74 -11.70
CA TYR A 218 2.21 -3.06 -12.30
C TYR A 218 2.70 -3.25 -13.74
N GLY A 219 3.29 -2.23 -14.37
CA GLY A 219 3.79 -2.34 -15.76
C GLY A 219 2.70 -2.41 -16.84
N ILE A 220 1.45 -2.08 -16.49
CA ILE A 220 0.29 -2.17 -17.38
C ILE A 220 0.27 -0.97 -18.33
N SER A 221 0.47 -1.21 -19.63
CA SER A 221 0.52 -0.13 -20.62
C SER A 221 -0.87 0.38 -21.03
N LEU A 222 -1.12 1.69 -20.89
CA LEU A 222 -2.36 2.33 -21.35
C LEU A 222 -2.27 2.88 -22.78
N ARG A 223 -1.16 2.66 -23.47
CA ARG A 223 -0.89 3.25 -24.79
C ARG A 223 -1.90 2.82 -25.87
N PRO A 224 -2.29 1.54 -26.00
CA PRO A 224 -3.27 1.13 -27.01
C PRO A 224 -4.63 1.81 -26.78
N LEU A 225 -5.09 1.82 -25.52
CA LEU A 225 -6.34 2.47 -25.11
C LEU A 225 -6.32 3.98 -25.40
N THR A 226 -5.27 4.68 -24.99
CA THR A 226 -5.14 6.13 -25.20
C THR A 226 -5.07 6.50 -26.68
N THR A 227 -4.35 5.71 -27.49
CA THR A 227 -4.27 5.92 -28.95
C THR A 227 -5.63 5.73 -29.61
N PHE A 228 -6.34 4.66 -29.27
CA PHE A 228 -7.70 4.40 -29.74
C PHE A 228 -8.65 5.54 -29.34
N ALA A 229 -8.62 5.92 -28.07
CA ALA A 229 -9.50 6.94 -27.51
C ALA A 229 -9.31 8.33 -28.14
N SER A 230 -8.07 8.75 -28.40
CA SER A 230 -7.78 10.02 -29.08
C SER A 230 -8.29 10.04 -30.52
N ARG A 231 -8.38 8.89 -31.19
CA ARG A 231 -8.93 8.79 -32.55
C ARG A 231 -10.45 8.96 -32.55
N ILE A 232 -11.16 8.38 -31.58
CA ILE A 232 -12.63 8.41 -31.52
C ILE A 232 -13.19 9.62 -30.75
N TYR A 233 -12.38 10.28 -29.92
CA TYR A 233 -12.73 11.51 -29.20
C TYR A 233 -11.65 12.59 -29.41
N PRO A 234 -11.50 13.14 -30.63
CA PRO A 234 -10.39 14.03 -30.97
C PRO A 234 -10.40 15.35 -30.21
N ASP A 235 -11.57 15.83 -29.79
CA ASP A 235 -11.74 17.11 -29.09
C ASP A 235 -11.57 16.99 -27.56
N ALA A 236 -11.42 15.76 -27.04
CA ALA A 236 -11.27 15.52 -25.61
C ALA A 236 -9.79 15.48 -25.21
N ASN A 237 -9.50 15.93 -23.98
CA ASN A 237 -8.19 15.68 -23.37
C ASN A 237 -7.89 14.16 -23.37
N PRO A 238 -6.67 13.71 -23.69
CA PRO A 238 -6.35 12.28 -23.84
C PRO A 238 -6.78 11.38 -22.67
N ILE A 239 -6.61 11.83 -21.41
CA ILE A 239 -7.03 11.06 -20.24
C ILE A 239 -8.55 10.93 -20.19
N LYS A 240 -9.27 12.04 -20.44
CA LYS A 240 -10.74 12.02 -20.48
C LYS A 240 -11.27 11.21 -21.67
N ALA A 241 -10.58 11.25 -22.81
CA ALA A 241 -10.90 10.42 -23.97
C ALA A 241 -10.78 8.94 -23.59
N ALA A 242 -9.65 8.55 -22.98
CA ALA A 242 -9.43 7.17 -22.54
C ALA A 242 -10.46 6.72 -21.49
N GLU A 243 -10.77 7.58 -20.50
CA GLU A 243 -11.81 7.31 -19.49
C GLU A 243 -13.17 7.05 -20.15
N ARG A 244 -13.56 7.87 -21.14
CA ARG A 244 -14.81 7.68 -21.89
C ARG A 244 -14.79 6.38 -22.68
N ALA A 245 -13.73 6.11 -23.44
CA ALA A 245 -13.60 4.90 -24.25
C ALA A 245 -13.71 3.63 -23.40
N VAL A 246 -12.93 3.54 -22.31
CA VAL A 246 -12.98 2.36 -21.41
C VAL A 246 -14.30 2.28 -20.65
N THR A 247 -14.96 3.41 -20.35
CA THR A 247 -16.30 3.38 -19.76
C THR A 247 -17.32 2.74 -20.70
N MET A 248 -17.24 3.01 -22.00
CA MET A 248 -18.12 2.36 -22.98
C MET A 248 -17.84 0.87 -23.11
N MET A 249 -16.56 0.47 -23.17
CA MET A 249 -16.17 -0.95 -23.15
C MET A 249 -16.67 -1.65 -21.88
N MET A 250 -16.52 -1.00 -20.72
CA MET A 250 -16.99 -1.51 -19.42
C MET A 250 -18.51 -1.74 -19.44
N PHE A 251 -19.31 -0.76 -19.91
CA PHE A 251 -20.76 -0.93 -19.98
C PHE A 251 -21.20 -2.06 -20.91
N LYS A 252 -20.52 -2.23 -22.05
CA LYS A 252 -20.76 -3.35 -22.97
C LYS A 252 -20.50 -4.70 -22.29
N LEU A 253 -19.34 -4.82 -21.64
CA LEU A 253 -18.96 -6.02 -20.88
C LEU A 253 -19.90 -6.31 -19.70
N GLU A 254 -20.29 -5.28 -18.93
CA GLU A 254 -21.28 -5.38 -17.85
C GLU A 254 -22.63 -5.85 -18.40
N GLY A 255 -23.06 -5.31 -19.54
CA GLY A 255 -24.31 -5.71 -20.17
C GLY A 255 -24.34 -7.17 -20.57
N ALA A 256 -23.26 -7.65 -21.20
CA ALA A 256 -23.11 -9.07 -21.52
C ALA A 256 -23.09 -9.95 -20.25
N LEU A 257 -22.44 -9.49 -19.18
CA LEU A 257 -22.38 -10.18 -17.88
C LEU A 257 -23.75 -10.27 -17.21
N ILE A 258 -24.51 -9.18 -17.18
CA ILE A 258 -25.85 -9.13 -16.56
C ILE A 258 -26.82 -10.01 -17.37
N ARG A 259 -26.81 -9.91 -18.71
CA ARG A 259 -27.69 -10.70 -19.58
C ARG A 259 -27.50 -12.21 -19.43
N ARG A 260 -26.26 -12.67 -19.16
CA ARG A 260 -25.97 -14.10 -18.93
C ARG A 260 -26.19 -14.55 -17.47
N ASN A 261 -26.42 -13.63 -16.53
CA ASN A 261 -26.68 -13.93 -15.12
C ASN A 261 -27.95 -13.20 -14.60
N PRO A 262 -29.17 -13.63 -15.02
CA PRO A 262 -30.42 -13.00 -14.58
C PRO A 262 -30.63 -12.98 -13.06
N ASP A 263 -30.02 -13.93 -12.33
CA ASP A 263 -30.10 -14.00 -10.87
C ASP A 263 -29.46 -12.80 -10.15
N PHE A 264 -28.68 -11.96 -10.86
CA PHE A 264 -28.15 -10.72 -10.31
C PHE A 264 -29.24 -9.65 -10.09
N GLN A 265 -30.37 -9.73 -10.80
CA GLN A 265 -31.46 -8.75 -10.71
C GLN A 265 -31.00 -7.31 -10.99
N MET A 266 -30.16 -7.14 -12.01
CA MET A 266 -29.51 -5.87 -12.38
C MET A 266 -29.95 -5.34 -13.76
N GLU A 267 -31.06 -5.83 -14.31
CA GLU A 267 -31.55 -5.45 -15.64
C GLU A 267 -31.92 -3.95 -15.73
N ASP A 268 -32.16 -3.31 -14.59
CA ASP A 268 -32.37 -1.86 -14.49
C ASP A 268 -31.10 -1.06 -14.81
N ARG A 269 -29.91 -1.65 -14.68
CA ARG A 269 -28.60 -1.07 -15.02
C ARG A 269 -28.30 -1.09 -16.52
N LEU A 270 -29.01 -1.90 -17.29
CA LEU A 270 -28.86 -1.97 -18.73
C LEU A 270 -29.49 -0.73 -19.37
N LEU A 271 -28.67 0.27 -19.74
CA LEU A 271 -29.14 1.56 -20.25
C LEU A 271 -28.74 1.85 -21.70
N LEU A 272 -27.79 1.13 -22.29
CA LEU A 272 -27.28 1.44 -23.64
C LEU A 272 -28.36 1.28 -24.71
N ASP A 273 -29.23 0.28 -24.57
CA ASP A 273 -30.38 0.01 -25.43
C ASP A 273 -31.56 1.00 -25.23
N LYS A 274 -31.47 1.88 -24.23
CA LYS A 274 -32.51 2.86 -23.86
C LYS A 274 -32.15 4.29 -24.25
N ILE A 275 -31.01 4.47 -24.93
CA ILE A 275 -30.56 5.77 -25.44
C ILE A 275 -31.35 6.10 -26.71
N ASN A 276 -31.93 7.29 -26.74
CA ASN A 276 -32.45 7.89 -27.95
C ASN A 276 -31.45 8.94 -28.44
N PHE A 277 -30.74 8.63 -29.53
CA PHE A 277 -29.68 9.45 -30.10
C PHE A 277 -30.22 10.75 -30.71
N ASP A 278 -31.35 10.68 -31.44
CA ASP A 278 -32.00 11.84 -32.05
C ASP A 278 -32.43 12.89 -31.01
N LEU A 279 -32.96 12.41 -29.89
CA LEU A 279 -33.47 13.23 -28.80
C LEU A 279 -32.46 13.48 -27.69
N SER A 280 -31.24 12.95 -27.83
CA SER A 280 -30.13 13.03 -26.87
C SER A 280 -30.57 12.76 -25.42
N CYS A 281 -31.28 11.67 -25.19
CA CYS A 281 -31.82 11.33 -23.88
C CYS A 281 -31.84 9.82 -23.62
N VAL A 282 -31.90 9.43 -22.35
CA VAL A 282 -32.11 8.04 -21.92
C VAL A 282 -33.44 7.90 -21.18
N THR A 283 -34.14 6.80 -21.41
CA THR A 283 -35.37 6.47 -20.67
C THR A 283 -35.05 5.47 -19.57
N LEU A 284 -35.26 5.85 -18.31
CA LEU A 284 -35.05 4.96 -17.16
C LEU A 284 -36.22 3.98 -17.01
N GLY A 285 -36.01 2.88 -16.29
CA GLY A 285 -37.06 1.86 -16.07
C GLY A 285 -38.33 2.38 -15.39
N SER A 286 -38.26 3.54 -14.71
CA SER A 286 -39.43 4.25 -14.16
C SER A 286 -40.28 5.01 -15.20
N GLY A 287 -39.85 5.03 -16.46
CA GLY A 287 -40.41 5.88 -17.52
C GLY A 287 -39.89 7.32 -17.49
N ARG A 288 -39.04 7.69 -16.53
CA ARG A 288 -38.43 9.03 -16.47
C ARG A 288 -37.41 9.20 -17.60
N ARG A 289 -37.61 10.23 -18.43
CA ARG A 289 -36.63 10.67 -19.43
C ARG A 289 -35.57 11.56 -18.77
N VAL A 290 -34.29 11.29 -19.06
CA VAL A 290 -33.14 12.07 -18.60
C VAL A 290 -32.36 12.55 -19.82
N GLU A 291 -32.11 13.85 -19.92
CA GLU A 291 -31.31 14.44 -20.99
C GLU A 291 -29.83 14.10 -20.78
N LEU A 292 -29.13 13.82 -21.89
CA LEU A 292 -27.69 13.58 -21.90
C LEU A 292 -26.98 14.87 -22.30
N ASP A 293 -25.87 15.19 -21.62
CA ASP A 293 -25.03 16.34 -22.00
C ASP A 293 -24.49 16.20 -23.43
N SER A 294 -24.29 14.96 -23.89
CA SER A 294 -23.93 14.60 -25.26
C SER A 294 -24.31 13.16 -25.52
N ALA A 295 -24.95 12.88 -26.66
CA ALA A 295 -25.24 11.53 -27.14
C ALA A 295 -24.24 11.05 -28.21
N TYR A 296 -22.98 11.50 -28.13
CA TYR A 296 -21.92 11.06 -29.04
C TYR A 296 -21.20 9.81 -28.50
N PHE A 297 -21.63 8.64 -28.98
CA PHE A 297 -21.06 7.33 -28.63
C PHE A 297 -20.61 6.58 -29.90
N PRO A 298 -19.40 6.86 -30.42
CA PRO A 298 -18.98 6.43 -31.76
C PRO A 298 -18.80 4.92 -31.93
N THR A 299 -18.81 4.15 -30.83
CA THR A 299 -18.66 2.69 -30.84
C THR A 299 -19.96 1.95 -30.52
N ILE A 300 -21.08 2.67 -30.29
CA ILE A 300 -22.40 2.04 -30.21
C ILE A 300 -23.00 2.03 -31.62
N ASP A 301 -23.38 0.84 -32.07
CA ASP A 301 -24.21 0.65 -33.26
C ASP A 301 -25.68 0.59 -32.82
N ASP A 302 -26.50 1.52 -33.27
CA ASP A 302 -27.95 1.59 -32.99
C ASP A 302 -28.77 0.67 -33.91
N HIS A 303 -28.12 0.03 -34.89
CA HIS A 303 -28.70 -0.93 -35.80
C HIS A 303 -28.23 -2.38 -35.55
N ALA A 304 -27.32 -2.59 -34.60
CA ALA A 304 -26.82 -3.90 -34.18
C ALA A 304 -26.89 -4.10 -32.65
N ASP A 305 -26.22 -5.13 -32.12
CA ASP A 305 -26.16 -5.36 -30.67
C ASP A 305 -25.29 -4.29 -29.99
N CYS A 306 -25.93 -3.31 -29.35
CA CYS A 306 -25.26 -2.21 -28.66
C CYS A 306 -24.36 -2.64 -27.48
N TRP A 307 -24.46 -3.91 -27.06
CA TRP A 307 -23.64 -4.52 -26.00
C TRP A 307 -22.38 -5.22 -26.53
N ALA A 308 -22.24 -5.39 -27.84
CA ALA A 308 -21.06 -6.03 -28.43
C ALA A 308 -19.87 -5.06 -28.46
N LEU A 309 -18.69 -5.56 -28.09
CA LEU A 309 -17.44 -4.85 -28.32
C LEU A 309 -17.15 -4.81 -29.83
N THR A 310 -16.53 -3.73 -30.30
CA THR A 310 -15.96 -3.71 -31.66
C THR A 310 -14.65 -4.49 -31.68
N GLU A 311 -14.16 -4.88 -32.86
CA GLU A 311 -12.88 -5.60 -33.00
C GLU A 311 -11.70 -4.85 -32.35
N ASP A 312 -11.65 -3.52 -32.49
CA ASP A 312 -10.66 -2.69 -31.81
C ASP A 312 -10.81 -2.73 -30.29
N GLU A 313 -12.04 -2.69 -29.77
CA GLU A 313 -12.32 -2.76 -28.33
C GLU A 313 -11.96 -4.14 -27.75
N GLU A 314 -12.27 -5.23 -28.47
CA GLU A 314 -11.90 -6.60 -28.10
C GLU A 314 -10.38 -6.76 -28.00
N ASN A 315 -9.63 -6.27 -28.99
CA ASN A 315 -8.17 -6.32 -29.00
C ASN A 315 -7.56 -5.54 -27.82
N ILE A 316 -8.11 -4.37 -27.50
CA ILE A 316 -7.64 -3.56 -26.35
C ILE A 316 -7.92 -4.28 -25.03
N ILE A 317 -9.11 -4.86 -24.85
CA ILE A 317 -9.47 -5.59 -23.63
C ILE A 317 -8.61 -6.85 -23.49
N ALA A 318 -8.33 -7.56 -24.60
CA ALA A 318 -7.45 -8.72 -24.60
C ALA A 318 -6.00 -8.36 -24.21
N ASP A 319 -5.45 -7.26 -24.74
CA ASP A 319 -4.11 -6.76 -24.39
C ASP A 319 -4.03 -6.33 -22.92
N LEU A 320 -5.03 -5.59 -22.43
CA LEU A 320 -5.15 -5.24 -21.02
C LEU A 320 -5.20 -6.51 -20.15
N ARG A 321 -6.01 -7.49 -20.56
CA ARG A 321 -6.13 -8.76 -19.84
C ARG A 321 -4.84 -9.56 -19.80
N SER A 322 -4.00 -9.54 -20.83
CA SER A 322 -2.68 -10.16 -20.73
C SER A 322 -1.84 -9.54 -19.63
N TYR A 323 -1.79 -8.20 -19.50
CA TYR A 323 -0.99 -7.57 -18.45
C TYR A 323 -1.47 -7.92 -17.04
N PHE A 324 -2.78 -8.08 -16.81
CA PHE A 324 -3.30 -8.44 -15.48
C PHE A 324 -3.08 -9.91 -15.10
N LEU A 325 -2.73 -10.77 -16.05
CA LEU A 325 -2.54 -12.21 -15.83
C LEU A 325 -1.07 -12.65 -15.77
N GLU A 326 -0.13 -11.78 -16.13
CA GLU A 326 1.32 -12.01 -16.02
C GLU A 326 1.81 -11.93 -14.57
#